data_AF-A0A5C6C752-F1
#
_entry.id   AF-A0A5C6C752-F1
#
_cell.length_a   1.000
_cell.length_b   1.000
_cell.length_c   1.000
_cell.angle_alpha   90.00
_cell.angle_beta   90.00
_cell.angle_gamma   90.00
#
_symmetry.space_group_name_H-M   'P 1'
#
loop_
_entity.id
_entity.type
_entity.pdbx_description
1 polymer ?
#
loop_
_entity_poly.entity_id
_entity_poly.type
_entity_poly.pdbx_seq_one_letter_code
_entity_poly.pdbx_strand_id
1 'polypeptide(L)' 'MFFSPQDAVLIATDHTDFDYDATAKRAPLVIDTRNAAAYVQQHREKIPTP' A
#
# COMPACT_ATOMS: atom_id res chain seq x y z
N MET A 1 -3.19 10.13 -12.72
CA MET A 1 -4.48 9.78 -12.07
C MET A 1 -4.36 10.19 -10.60
N PHE A 2 -5.20 11.11 -10.12
CA PHE A 2 -5.15 11.60 -8.73
C PHE A 2 -6.15 10.82 -7.88
N PHE A 3 -5.66 9.97 -6.99
CA PHE A 3 -6.48 9.31 -5.98
C PHE A 3 -6.64 10.28 -4.80
N SER A 4 -7.89 10.65 -4.49
CA SER A 4 -8.28 11.40 -3.28
C SER A 4 -7.78 10.67 -2.04
N PRO A 5 -7.26 11.32 -0.98
CA PRO A 5 -6.72 10.61 0.19
C PRO A 5 -7.70 9.55 0.69
N GLN A 6 -7.23 8.29 0.76
CA GLN A 6 -8.03 7.15 1.23
C GLN A 6 -7.73 6.89 2.69
N ASP A 7 -8.75 6.48 3.46
CA ASP A 7 -8.58 6.06 4.85
C ASP A 7 -7.93 4.68 4.98
N ALA A 8 -8.12 3.81 3.98
CA ALA A 8 -7.47 2.50 3.91
C ALA A 8 -7.34 2.02 2.46
N VAL A 9 -6.31 1.22 2.19
CA VAL A 9 -6.08 0.56 0.90
C VAL A 9 -5.96 -0.94 1.09
N LEU A 10 -6.65 -1.72 0.25
CA LEU A 10 -6.58 -3.18 0.21
C LEU A 10 -5.90 -3.62 -1.08
N ILE A 11 -4.78 -4.34 -0.97
CA ILE A 11 -4.13 -4.97 -2.11
C ILE A 11 -4.77 -6.34 -2.32
N ALA A 12 -5.75 -6.40 -3.22
CA ALA A 12 -6.44 -7.65 -3.59
C ALA A 12 -5.69 -8.43 -4.68
N THR A 13 -4.94 -7.72 -5.52
CA THR A 13 -4.14 -8.27 -6.63
C THR A 13 -2.81 -7.54 -6.70
N ASP A 14 -1.76 -8.28 -7.04
CA ASP A 14 -0.43 -7.71 -7.27
C ASP A 14 -0.29 -7.33 -8.75
N HIS A 15 -0.13 -6.03 -9.00
CA HIS A 15 0.04 -5.48 -10.34
C HIS A 15 1.40 -4.77 -10.39
N THR A 16 2.24 -5.16 -11.34
CA THR A 16 3.62 -4.64 -11.47
C THR A 16 3.70 -3.14 -11.77
N ASP A 17 2.64 -2.56 -12.31
CA ASP A 17 2.59 -1.13 -12.67
C ASP A 17 2.09 -0.24 -11.52
N PHE A 18 1.80 -0.81 -10.35
CA PHE A 18 1.27 -0.06 -9.22
C PHE A 18 2.38 0.44 -8.28
N ASP A 19 2.32 1.73 -7.94
CA ASP A 19 3.28 2.37 -7.04
C ASP A 19 2.81 2.21 -5.58
N TYR A 20 3.32 1.16 -4.92
CA TYR A 20 2.98 0.86 -3.52
C TYR A 20 3.65 1.83 -2.53
N ASP A 21 4.78 2.46 -2.87
CA ASP A 21 5.41 3.52 -2.06
C ASP A 21 4.53 4.79 -2.02
N ALA A 22 4.04 5.23 -3.17
CA ALA A 22 3.10 6.36 -3.24
C ALA A 22 1.79 6.07 -2.50
N THR A 23 1.37 4.80 -2.50
CA THR A 23 0.19 4.32 -1.77
C THR A 23 0.40 4.40 -0.26
N ALA A 24 1.51 3.87 0.26
CA ALA A 24 1.84 3.91 1.69
C ALA A 24 2.05 5.35 2.21
N LYS A 25 2.48 6.28 1.34
CA LYS A 25 2.56 7.71 1.68
C LYS A 25 1.19 8.34 1.91
N ARG A 26 0.18 7.98 1.11
CA ARG A 26 -1.13 8.65 1.08
C ARG A 26 -2.19 7.99 1.96
N ALA A 27 -2.14 6.67 2.11
CA ALA A 27 -3.06 5.92 2.96
C ALA A 27 -2.51 5.85 4.40
N PRO A 28 -3.36 6.00 5.44
CA PRO A 28 -2.97 5.76 6.82
C PRO A 28 -2.95 4.27 7.19
N LEU A 29 -3.64 3.42 6.43
CA LEU A 29 -3.65 1.96 6.59
C LEU A 29 -3.58 1.25 5.23
N VAL A 30 -2.70 0.26 5.09
CA VAL A 30 -2.58 -0.58 3.91
C VAL A 30 -2.66 -2.04 4.33
N ILE A 31 -3.68 -2.75 3.83
CA ILE A 31 -3.88 -4.18 4.04
C ILE A 31 -3.32 -4.90 2.82
N ASP A 32 -2.16 -5.54 3.00
CA ASP A 32 -1.50 -6.29 1.94
C ASP A 32 -1.77 -7.79 2.08
N THR A 33 -2.68 -8.32 1.27
CA THR A 33 -3.00 -9.76 1.26
C THR A 33 -2.16 -10.57 0.29
N ARG A 34 -1.27 -9.91 -0.47
CA ARG A 34 -0.49 -10.50 -1.56
C ARG A 34 1.01 -10.45 -1.30
N ASN A 35 1.43 -9.75 -0.25
CA ASN A 35 2.82 -9.42 0.03
C ASN A 35 3.47 -8.58 -1.09
N ALA A 36 2.67 -7.79 -1.81
CA ALA A 36 3.11 -6.98 -2.93
C ALA A 36 3.90 -5.74 -2.48
N ALA A 37 3.64 -5.23 -1.28
CA ALA A 37 4.32 -4.08 -0.70
C ALA A 37 5.52 -4.47 0.19
N ALA A 38 6.00 -5.72 0.11
CA ALA A 38 7.08 -6.22 0.97
C ALA A 38 8.40 -5.46 0.82
N TYR A 39 8.64 -4.86 -0.35
CA TYR A 39 9.85 -4.08 -0.63
C TYR A 39 9.78 -2.64 -0.14
N VAL A 40 8.59 -2.15 0.25
CA VAL A 40 8.36 -0.78 0.68
C VAL A 40 9.10 -0.54 2.00
N GLN A 41 10.03 0.42 1.99
CA GLN A 41 10.88 0.74 3.14
C GLN A 41 10.28 1.85 4.01
N GLN A 42 9.52 2.76 3.41
CA GLN A 42 8.92 3.90 4.12
C GLN A 42 7.47 3.61 4.51
N HIS A 43 7.00 4.18 5.62
CA HIS A 43 5.63 4.01 6.10
C HIS A 43 5.23 2.56 6.40
N ARG A 44 6.22 1.72 6.73
CA ARG A 44 6.06 0.29 7.01
C ARG A 44 5.14 0.06 8.20
N GLU A 45 5.07 1.00 9.14
CA GLU A 45 4.15 1.00 10.27
C GLU A 45 2.67 0.96 9.86
N LYS A 46 2.35 1.38 8.62
CA LYS A 46 0.99 1.39 8.06
C LYS A 46 0.63 0.10 7.32
N ILE A 47 1.60 -0.80 7.14
CA ILE A 47 1.48 -2.07 6.45
C ILE A 47 1.67 -3.18 7.50
N PRO A 48 0.59 -3.60 8.18
CA PRO A 48 0.68 -4.71 9.11
C PRO A 48 0.96 -5.97 8.32
N THR A 49 2.20 -6.46 8.42
CA THR A 49 2.52 -7.81 7.99
C THR A 49 2.00 -8.79 9.05
N PRO A 50 1.55 -9.99 8.67
CA PRO A 50 1.53 -11.10 9.62
C PRO A 50 2.93 -11.37 10.20
#